data_AF-A0A914L683-F1
#
_entry.id   AF-A0A914L683-F1
#
_cell.length_a   1.000
_cell.length_b   1.000
_cell.length_c   1.000
_cell.angle_alpha   90.00
_cell.angle_beta   90.00
_cell.angle_gamma   90.00
#
_symmetry.space_group_name_H-M   'P 1'
#
loop_
_entity.id
_entity.type
_entity.pdbx_description
1 polymer ?
#
loop_
_entity_poly.entity_id
_entity_poly.type
_entity_poly.pdbx_seq_one_letter_code
_entity_poly.pdbx_strand_id
1 'polypeptide(L)'
;MVFNGQHVKIPPEEFKRRETYLTEGQIKYNIFDPFSWPLPYKLTLASGLAGITSCSYYNIFYRKPWYQAIVVKSMLISGGMCLAYFAGKSRVYNMATRDAVIEHYMELHPDDFDRTSDYIGRPYSEILMPWFPRRGAYPRKEKSEYDHPE
;
A
#
# COMPACT_ATOMS: atom_id res chain seq x y z
N MET A 1 8.12 -23.04 -5.48
CA MET A 1 9.42 -23.50 -6.05
C MET A 1 9.64 -24.93 -5.60
N VAL A 2 10.03 -25.82 -6.51
CA VAL A 2 10.40 -27.21 -6.16
C VAL A 2 11.91 -27.23 -5.92
N PHE A 3 12.34 -27.54 -4.71
CA PHE A 3 13.73 -27.91 -4.40
C PHE A 3 13.69 -29.36 -3.93
N ASN A 4 14.50 -30.24 -4.55
CA ASN A 4 14.63 -31.66 -4.19
C ASN A 4 13.30 -32.44 -4.08
N GLY A 5 12.33 -32.20 -4.97
CA GLY A 5 11.12 -33.02 -5.07
C GLY A 5 10.09 -32.86 -3.94
N GLN A 6 10.28 -31.89 -3.04
CA GLN A 6 9.28 -31.53 -2.02
C GLN A 6 8.65 -30.17 -2.34
N HIS A 7 7.35 -30.03 -2.06
CA HIS A 7 6.69 -28.72 -2.06
C HIS A 7 7.27 -27.89 -0.92
N VAL A 8 8.12 -26.92 -1.26
CA VAL A 8 8.81 -26.10 -0.26
C VAL A 8 7.78 -25.17 0.39
N LYS A 9 7.34 -25.56 1.59
CA LYS A 9 6.65 -24.64 2.50
C LYS A 9 7.63 -23.50 2.80
N ILE A 10 7.19 -22.26 2.62
CA ILE A 10 8.01 -21.09 2.96
C ILE A 10 8.36 -21.23 4.45
N PRO A 11 9.66 -21.23 4.83
CA PRO A 11 10.00 -21.37 6.22
C PRO A 11 9.44 -20.18 7.01
N PRO A 12 9.02 -20.38 8.27
CA PRO A 12 8.42 -19.32 9.08
C PRO A 12 9.33 -18.10 9.24
N GLU A 13 10.65 -18.30 9.14
CA GLU A 13 11.65 -17.23 9.15
C GLU A 13 11.57 -16.32 7.91
N GLU A 14 11.39 -16.91 6.73
CA GLU A 14 11.27 -16.18 5.46
C GLU A 14 9.95 -15.40 5.41
N PHE A 15 8.90 -15.94 6.02
CA PHE A 15 7.63 -15.24 6.18
C PHE A 15 7.78 -14.00 7.08
N LYS A 16 8.34 -14.16 8.29
CA LYS A 16 8.66 -13.04 9.19
C LYS A 16 9.53 -11.99 8.49
N ARG A 17 10.54 -12.43 7.72
CA ARG A 17 11.38 -11.51 6.94
C ARG A 17 10.54 -10.66 5.98
N ARG A 18 9.54 -11.22 5.29
CA ARG A 18 8.67 -10.46 4.38
C ARG A 18 7.79 -9.47 5.13
N GLU A 19 7.20 -9.89 6.24
CA GLU A 19 6.35 -9.02 7.06
C GLU A 19 7.09 -7.78 7.57
N THR A 20 8.38 -7.90 7.87
CA THR A 20 9.20 -6.75 8.30
C THR A 20 9.32 -5.64 7.26
N TYR A 21 9.14 -5.94 5.97
CA TYR A 21 9.19 -4.94 4.89
C TYR A 21 7.81 -4.44 4.46
N LEU A 22 6.74 -5.13 4.85
CA LEU A 22 5.37 -4.83 4.44
C LEU A 22 4.61 -4.04 5.50
N THR A 23 4.84 -4.35 6.79
CA THR A 23 4.03 -3.83 7.89
C THR A 23 4.58 -2.50 8.39
N GLU A 24 3.74 -1.46 8.40
CA GLU A 24 4.10 -0.17 8.97
C GLU A 24 4.44 -0.34 10.48
N GLY A 25 5.60 0.18 10.90
CA GLY A 25 6.12 0.03 12.26
C GLY A 25 7.16 -1.08 12.44
N GLN A 26 7.16 -2.10 11.57
CA GLN A 26 8.23 -3.12 11.51
C GLN A 26 9.34 -2.75 10.52
N ILE A 27 9.03 -1.89 9.54
CA ILE A 27 9.99 -1.38 8.57
C ILE A 27 11.06 -0.56 9.28
N LYS A 28 12.33 -0.93 9.06
CA LYS A 28 13.48 -0.19 9.60
C LYS A 28 13.55 1.18 8.95
N TYR A 29 13.50 2.23 9.77
CA TYR A 29 13.59 3.60 9.30
C TYR A 29 14.95 3.88 8.66
N ASN A 30 14.94 4.36 7.41
CA ASN A 30 16.13 4.79 6.69
C ASN A 30 15.90 6.21 6.12
N ILE A 31 16.81 7.13 6.44
CA ILE A 31 16.71 8.53 6.01
C ILE A 31 16.81 8.64 4.48
N PHE A 32 17.61 7.80 3.83
CA PHE A 32 17.84 7.89 2.37
C PHE A 32 16.80 7.13 1.54
N ASP A 33 15.96 6.31 2.17
CA ASP A 33 14.90 5.59 1.48
C ASP A 33 13.53 6.20 1.83
N PRO A 34 12.89 6.95 0.90
CA PRO A 34 11.59 7.58 1.14
C PRO A 34 10.46 6.57 1.34
N PHE A 35 10.62 5.33 0.88
CA PHE A 35 9.60 4.29 1.09
C PHE A 35 9.60 3.75 2.51
N SER A 36 10.73 3.83 3.22
CA SER A 36 10.86 3.39 4.61
C SER A 36 10.19 4.31 5.63
N TRP A 37 9.81 5.52 5.24
CA TRP A 37 9.24 6.50 6.16
C TRP A 37 7.80 6.15 6.53
N PRO A 38 7.39 6.35 7.79
CA PRO A 38 6.00 6.14 8.19
C PRO A 38 5.08 7.17 7.51
N LEU A 39 3.83 6.75 7.28
CA LEU A 39 2.79 7.53 6.62
C LEU A 39 2.64 9.00 7.08
N PRO A 40 2.67 9.33 8.38
CA PRO A 40 2.56 10.73 8.82
C PRO A 40 3.67 11.63 8.27
N TYR A 41 4.92 11.15 8.18
CA TYR A 41 6.00 11.95 7.60
C TYR A 41 5.88 12.08 6.09
N LYS A 42 5.44 11.02 5.39
CA LYS A 42 5.15 11.06 3.95
C LYS A 42 4.08 12.12 3.62
N LEU A 43 2.98 12.14 4.38
CA LEU A 43 1.91 13.12 4.23
C LEU A 43 2.37 14.53 4.57
N THR A 44 3.18 14.68 5.63
CA THR A 44 3.76 15.97 6.01
C THR A 44 4.65 16.54 4.91
N LEU A 45 5.54 15.71 4.33
CA LEU A 45 6.40 16.12 3.23
C LEU A 45 5.59 16.46 1.97
N ALA A 46 4.61 15.62 1.62
CA ALA A 46 3.73 15.89 0.47
C ALA A 46 2.96 17.21 0.63
N SER A 47 2.42 17.48 1.82
CA SER A 47 1.75 18.75 2.15
C SER A 47 2.70 19.94 2.07
N GLY A 48 3.92 19.81 2.61
CA GLY A 48 4.94 20.86 2.54
C GLY A 48 5.31 21.21 1.10
N LEU A 49 5.55 20.19 0.25
CA LEU A 49 5.83 20.38 -1.17
C LEU A 49 4.64 21.03 -1.90
N ALA A 50 3.42 20.56 -1.66
CA ALA A 50 2.22 21.15 -2.24
C ALA A 50 2.02 22.62 -1.79
N GLY A 51 2.34 22.94 -0.54
CA GLY A 51 2.29 24.31 -0.02
C GLY A 51 3.32 25.23 -0.69
N ILE A 52 4.56 24.77 -0.87
CA ILE A 52 5.63 25.53 -1.54
C ILE A 52 5.29 25.75 -3.01
N THR A 53 4.83 24.72 -3.72
CA THR A 53 4.47 24.83 -5.14
C THR A 53 3.25 25.74 -5.33
N SER A 54 2.24 25.63 -4.46
CA SER A 54 1.07 26.53 -4.46
C SER A 54 1.48 27.98 -4.21
N CYS A 55 2.33 28.24 -3.20
CA CYS A 55 2.84 29.59 -2.93
C CYS A 55 3.68 30.15 -4.08
N SER A 56 4.46 29.31 -4.76
CA SER A 56 5.26 29.70 -5.92
C SER A 56 4.38 30.04 -7.11
N TYR A 57 3.36 29.21 -7.37
CA TYR A 57 2.39 29.43 -8.44
C TYR A 57 1.58 30.72 -8.22
N TYR A 58 1.14 30.98 -6.99
CA TYR A 58 0.49 32.23 -6.61
C TYR A 58 1.36 33.46 -6.93
N ASN A 59 2.67 33.39 -6.63
CA ASN A 59 3.57 34.52 -6.91
C ASN A 59 3.75 34.74 -8.41
N ILE A 60 3.89 33.66 -9.18
CA ILE A 60 4.01 33.73 -10.64
C ILE A 60 2.75 34.35 -11.24
N PHE A 61 1.56 33.91 -10.81
CA PHE A 61 0.28 34.38 -11.31
C PHE A 61 0.08 35.89 -11.08
N TYR A 62 0.38 36.37 -9.87
CA TYR A 62 0.27 37.79 -9.53
C TYR A 62 1.51 38.62 -9.85
N ARG A 63 2.52 38.04 -10.53
CA ARG A 63 3.81 38.67 -10.87
C ARG A 63 4.52 39.28 -9.65
N LYS A 64 4.39 38.62 -8.51
CA LYS A 64 4.97 39.03 -7.23
C LYS A 64 6.37 38.41 -7.07
N PRO A 65 7.34 39.12 -6.47
CA PRO A 65 8.65 38.55 -6.21
C PRO A 65 8.56 37.41 -5.20
N TRP A 66 9.47 36.44 -5.30
CA TRP A 66 9.42 35.20 -4.52
C TRP A 66 9.46 35.43 -2.98
N TYR A 67 10.18 36.46 -2.52
CA TYR A 67 10.37 36.78 -1.10
C TYR A 67 9.19 37.52 -0.44
N GLN A 68 8.15 37.88 -1.20
CA GLN A 68 7.01 38.62 -0.64
C GLN A 68 6.33 37.82 0.48
N ALA A 69 6.09 38.46 1.64
CA ALA A 69 5.33 37.88 2.75
C ALA A 69 5.83 36.49 3.20
N ILE A 70 7.16 36.30 3.24
CA ILE A 70 7.77 35.00 3.55
C ILE A 70 7.37 34.45 4.93
N VAL A 71 7.16 35.33 5.91
CA VAL A 71 6.70 34.97 7.25
C VAL A 71 5.29 34.37 7.22
N VAL A 72 4.35 35.00 6.50
CA VAL A 72 2.98 34.51 6.40
C VAL A 72 2.92 33.19 5.61
N LYS A 73 3.69 33.09 4.51
CA LYS A 73 3.77 31.87 3.69
C LYS A 73 4.36 30.70 4.47
N SER A 74 5.46 30.92 5.19
CA SER A 74 6.06 29.88 6.04
C SER A 74 5.14 29.47 7.19
N MET A 75 4.38 30.39 7.78
CA MET A 75 3.36 30.08 8.78
C MET A 75 2.22 29.22 8.18
N LEU A 76 1.75 29.54 6.97
CA LEU A 76 0.74 28.74 6.28
C LEU A 76 1.24 27.34 5.92
N ILE A 77 2.46 27.23 5.40
CA ILE A 77 3.07 25.94 5.04
C ILE A 77 3.26 25.08 6.29
N SER A 78 3.83 25.65 7.37
CA SER A 78 4.02 24.93 8.63
C SER A 78 2.68 24.52 9.28
N GLY A 79 1.66 25.36 9.21
CA GLY A 79 0.30 25.01 9.64
C GLY A 79 -0.28 23.85 8.83
N GLY A 80 -0.13 23.87 7.51
CA GLY A 80 -0.54 22.76 6.64
C GLY A 80 0.19 21.45 6.93
N MET A 81 1.50 21.51 7.14
CA MET A 81 2.33 20.36 7.52
C MET A 81 1.90 19.77 8.87
N CYS A 82 1.60 20.61 9.86
CA CYS A 82 1.11 20.19 11.17
C CYS A 82 -0.23 19.45 11.04
N LEU A 83 -1.19 20.00 10.30
CA LEU A 83 -2.48 19.36 10.04
C LEU A 83 -2.31 18.02 9.29
N ALA A 84 -1.42 17.96 8.31
CA ALA A 84 -1.13 16.74 7.57
C ALA A 84 -0.51 15.64 8.46
N TYR A 85 0.34 16.01 9.43
CA TYR A 85 0.88 15.08 10.40
C TYR A 85 -0.23 14.43 11.25
N PHE A 86 -1.14 15.25 11.79
CA PHE A 86 -2.27 14.75 12.58
C PHE A 86 -3.23 13.90 11.75
N ALA A 87 -3.52 14.29 10.51
CA ALA A 87 -4.30 13.50 9.58
C ALA A 87 -3.64 12.15 9.25
N GLY A 88 -2.30 12.13 9.12
CA GLY A 88 -1.55 10.89 8.95
C GLY A 88 -1.62 9.99 10.17
N LYS A 89 -1.47 10.56 11.38
CA LYS A 89 -1.59 9.81 12.64
C LYS A 89 -2.98 9.21 12.84
N SER A 90 -4.04 9.97 12.56
CA SER A 90 -5.41 9.45 12.68
C SER A 90 -5.68 8.34 11.67
N ARG A 91 -5.14 8.45 10.44
CA ARG A 91 -5.27 7.40 9.43
C ARG A 91 -4.58 6.11 9.85
N VAL A 92 -3.35 6.18 10.38
CA VAL A 92 -2.64 4.99 10.88
C VAL A 92 -3.42 4.34 12.02
N TYR A 93 -3.93 5.13 12.98
CA TYR A 93 -4.73 4.62 14.09
C TYR A 93 -6.01 3.90 13.64
N ASN A 94 -6.73 4.48 12.68
CA ASN A 94 -7.93 3.86 12.13
C ASN A 94 -7.64 2.53 11.40
N MET A 95 -6.55 2.47 10.63
CA MET A 95 -6.15 1.24 9.94
C MET A 95 -5.74 0.16 10.95
N ALA A 96 -4.95 0.51 11.96
CA ALA A 96 -4.57 -0.42 13.03
C ALA A 96 -5.79 -0.95 13.80
N THR A 97 -6.77 -0.09 14.08
CA THR A 97 -8.01 -0.48 14.77
C THR A 97 -8.86 -1.42 13.91
N ARG A 98 -8.97 -1.13 12.61
CA ARG A 98 -9.66 -2.01 11.65
C ARG A 98 -9.00 -3.38 11.60
N ASP A 99 -7.68 -3.41 11.48
CA ASP A 99 -6.93 -4.67 11.34
C ASP A 99 -7.03 -5.50 12.63
N ALA A 100 -6.98 -4.87 13.81
CA ALA A 100 -7.19 -5.56 15.09
C ALA A 100 -8.59 -6.19 15.23
N VAL A 101 -9.64 -5.50 14.75
CA VAL A 101 -11.01 -6.05 14.74
C VAL A 101 -11.13 -7.24 13.80
N ILE A 102 -10.52 -7.15 12.61
CA ILE A 102 -10.52 -8.25 11.62
C ILE A 102 -9.76 -9.46 12.17
N GLU A 103 -8.58 -9.25 12.73
CA GLU A 103 -7.76 -10.30 13.36
C GLU A 103 -8.56 -11.00 14.46
N HIS A 104 -9.18 -10.24 15.37
CA HIS A 104 -10.00 -10.80 16.42
C HIS A 104 -11.22 -11.60 15.90
N TYR A 105 -11.86 -11.15 14.82
CA TYR A 105 -12.96 -11.88 14.20
C TYR A 105 -12.50 -13.22 13.60
N MET A 106 -11.35 -13.23 12.93
CA MET A 106 -10.75 -14.44 12.36
C MET A 106 -10.40 -15.48 13.44
N GLU A 107 -9.90 -15.03 14.59
CA GLU A 107 -9.63 -15.90 15.73
C GLU A 107 -10.90 -16.54 16.31
N LEU A 108 -12.01 -15.78 16.35
CA LEU A 108 -13.27 -16.23 16.92
C LEU A 108 -14.04 -17.19 16.00
N HIS A 109 -13.94 -17.01 14.68
CA HIS A 109 -14.69 -17.80 13.68
C HIS A 109 -13.75 -18.47 12.68
N PRO A 110 -12.90 -19.43 13.11
CA PRO A 110 -11.95 -20.08 12.21
C PRO A 110 -12.66 -20.84 11.06
N ASP A 111 -13.87 -21.35 11.30
CA ASP A 111 -14.65 -22.13 10.33
C ASP A 111 -15.02 -21.33 9.07
N ASP A 112 -15.22 -20.00 9.18
CA ASP A 112 -15.51 -19.12 8.05
C ASP A 112 -14.31 -18.98 7.10
N PHE A 113 -13.10 -19.24 7.60
CA PHE A 113 -11.83 -18.97 6.94
C PHE A 113 -11.07 -20.24 6.51
N ASP A 114 -11.76 -21.39 6.44
CA ASP A 114 -11.15 -22.68 6.09
C ASP A 114 -10.40 -22.63 4.73
N ARG A 115 -10.92 -21.87 3.75
CA ARG A 115 -10.28 -21.68 2.43
C ARG A 115 -9.00 -20.84 2.46
N THR A 116 -8.86 -19.96 3.46
CA THR A 116 -7.70 -19.08 3.65
C THR A 116 -6.69 -19.64 4.64
N SER A 117 -7.05 -20.71 5.36
CA SER A 117 -6.16 -21.40 6.31
C SER A 117 -4.92 -21.99 5.61
N ASP A 118 -5.08 -22.40 4.34
CA ASP A 118 -4.00 -22.93 3.52
C ASP A 118 -3.22 -21.80 2.83
N TYR A 119 -2.44 -21.05 3.60
CA TYR A 119 -1.66 -19.88 3.16
C TYR A 119 -0.73 -20.17 1.95
N ILE A 120 -0.31 -21.42 1.82
CA ILE A 120 0.63 -21.86 0.78
C ILE A 120 -0.09 -22.15 -0.54
N GLY A 121 -1.38 -22.48 -0.46
CA GLY A 121 -2.21 -22.89 -1.58
C GLY A 121 -1.69 -24.13 -2.30
N ARG A 122 -2.34 -24.49 -3.40
CA ARG A 122 -1.85 -25.57 -4.27
C ARG A 122 -0.64 -25.09 -5.09
N PRO A 123 0.41 -25.90 -5.21
CA PRO A 123 1.54 -25.58 -6.07
C PRO A 123 1.10 -25.54 -7.54
N TYR A 124 1.73 -24.69 -8.34
CA TYR A 124 1.39 -24.53 -9.76
C TYR A 124 1.51 -25.83 -10.57
N SER A 125 2.33 -26.78 -10.13
CA SER A 125 2.43 -28.11 -10.74
C SER A 125 1.14 -28.93 -10.64
N GLU A 126 0.31 -28.66 -9.63
CA GLU A 126 -0.98 -29.32 -9.42
C GLU A 126 -2.15 -28.54 -10.04
N ILE A 127 -1.89 -27.33 -10.55
CA ILE A 127 -2.91 -26.45 -11.13
C ILE A 127 -2.78 -26.48 -12.65
N LEU A 128 -3.75 -27.10 -13.33
CA LEU A 128 -3.86 -27.02 -14.78
C LEU A 128 -4.58 -25.72 -15.16
N MET A 129 -3.82 -24.65 -15.40
CA MET A 129 -4.40 -23.42 -15.95
C MET A 129 -4.51 -23.50 -17.48
N PRO A 130 -5.60 -23.00 -18.08
CA PRO A 130 -5.73 -22.95 -19.52
C PRO A 130 -4.64 -22.04 -20.12
N TRP A 131 -3.85 -22.58 -21.04
CA TRP A 131 -2.85 -21.81 -21.79
C TRP A 131 -3.51 -21.12 -22.99
N PHE A 132 -3.51 -19.79 -22.98
CA PHE A 132 -4.03 -18.97 -24.08
C PHE A 132 -2.86 -18.38 -24.89
N PRO A 133 -2.47 -18.98 -26.03
CA PRO A 133 -1.42 -18.42 -26.88
C PRO A 133 -1.88 -17.10 -27.50
N ARG A 134 -0.98 -16.11 -27.51
CA ARG A 134 -1.19 -14.86 -28.25
C ARG A 134 -1.04 -15.13 -29.76
N ARG A 135 -2.14 -15.43 -30.44
CA ARG A 135 -2.20 -15.54 -31.91
C ARG A 135 -2.65 -14.19 -32.48
N GLY A 136 -2.07 -13.76 -33.60
CA GLY A 136 -2.32 -12.44 -34.21
C GLY A 136 -3.76 -12.18 -34.67
N ALA A 137 -4.65 -13.18 -34.59
CA ALA A 137 -6.08 -13.04 -34.82
C ALA A 137 -6.83 -13.88 -33.79
N TYR A 138 -7.69 -13.26 -32.98
CA TYR A 138 -8.66 -13.98 -32.15
C TYR A 138 -10.02 -13.95 -32.86
N PRO A 139 -10.71 -15.09 -33.07
CA PRO A 139 -12.16 -15.06 -33.11
C PRO A 139 -12.68 -14.61 -31.72
N ARG A 140 -13.80 -13.88 -31.73
CA ARG A 140 -14.49 -13.33 -30.56
C ARG A 140 -14.62 -14.41 -29.47
N LYS A 141 -14.23 -14.11 -28.22
CA LYS A 141 -14.52 -14.98 -27.06
C LYS A 141 -16.03 -15.26 -27.03
N GLU A 142 -16.42 -16.52 -27.20
CA GLU A 142 -17.74 -16.97 -26.76
C GLU A 142 -17.72 -17.01 -25.23
N LYS A 143 -18.80 -16.53 -24.60
CA LYS A 143 -18.92 -16.50 -23.14
C LYS A 143 -18.80 -17.93 -22.61
N SER A 144 -18.00 -18.12 -21.58
CA SER A 144 -17.97 -19.40 -20.88
C SER A 144 -19.27 -19.57 -20.09
N GLU A 145 -19.66 -20.82 -19.80
CA GLU A 145 -20.83 -21.16 -18.96
C GLU A 145 -20.78 -20.55 -17.55
N TYR A 146 -19.63 -19.98 -17.16
CA TYR A 146 -19.42 -19.31 -15.87
C TYR A 146 -19.45 -17.77 -15.97
N ASP A 147 -19.63 -17.20 -17.17
CA ASP A 147 -19.76 -15.75 -17.41
C ASP A 147 -21.22 -15.27 -17.33
N HIS A 148 -22.01 -15.84 -16.40
CA HIS A 148 -23.34 -15.31 -16.11
C HIS A 148 -23.21 -14.06 -15.24
N PRO A 149 -23.80 -12.93 -15.64
CA PRO A 149 -23.96 -11.80 -14.73
C PRO A 149 -25.00 -12.21 -13.67
N GLU A 150 -24.60 -12.20 -12.41
CA GLU A 150 -25.54 -12.06 -11.29
C GLU A 150 -26.21 -10.68 -11.34
#